data_AF-A0A450W0J8-F1
#
_entry.id   AF-A0A450W0J8-F1
#
_cell.length_a   1.000
_cell.length_b   1.000
_cell.length_c   1.000
_cell.angle_alpha   90.00
_cell.angle_beta   90.00
_cell.angle_gamma   90.00
#
_symmetry.space_group_name_H-M   'P 1'
#
loop_
_entity.id
_entity.type
_entity.pdbx_description
1 polymer ?
#
loop_
_entity_poly.entity_id
_entity_poly.type
_entity_poly.pdbx_seq_one_letter_code
_entity_poly.pdbx_strand_id
1 'polypeptide(L)' 'VHSIFPKTEVQLCIIHPVRNSIKYVAHKNQKAFMANLKPVYKAVSKEAAET' A
#
# COMPACT_ATOMS: atom_id res chain seq x y z
N VAL A 1 19.47 -7.10 8.24
CA VAL A 1 19.28 -7.64 6.85
C VAL A 1 20.37 -7.12 5.92
N HIS A 2 20.54 -5.80 5.78
CA HIS A 2 21.50 -5.22 4.83
C HIS A 2 22.97 -5.63 5.06
N SER A 3 23.38 -5.86 6.31
CA SER A 3 24.74 -6.35 6.64
C SER A 3 25.02 -7.81 6.23
N ILE A 4 23.99 -8.64 6.06
CA ILE A 4 24.12 -10.07 5.72
C ILE A 4 23.76 -10.29 4.25
N PHE A 5 22.81 -9.50 3.74
CA PHE A 5 22.32 -9.53 2.36
C PHE A 5 22.36 -8.11 1.76
N PRO A 6 23.54 -7.62 1.35
CA PRO A 6 23.70 -6.25 0.86
C PRO A 6 23.02 -5.99 -0.49
N LYS A 7 22.78 -7.05 -1.28
CA LYS A 7 22.12 -6.98 -2.59
C LYS A 7 20.59 -7.05 -2.52
N THR A 8 20.01 -7.27 -1.34
CA THR A 8 18.56 -7.41 -1.18
C THR A 8 17.90 -6.05 -1.01
N GLU A 9 16.91 -5.76 -1.85
CA GLU A 9 16.04 -4.62 -1.67
C GLU A 9 14.98 -4.93 -0.61
N VAL A 10 14.90 -4.08 0.41
CA VAL A 10 13.89 -4.20 1.47
C VAL A 10 12.64 -3.47 1.04
N GLN A 11 11.56 -4.21 0.85
CA GLN A 11 10.24 -3.65 0.56
C GLN A 11 9.30 -3.84 1.74
N LEU A 12 8.51 -2.82 2.05
CA LEU A 12 7.44 -2.93 3.04
C LEU A 12 6.26 -3.68 2.42
N CYS A 13 5.76 -4.69 3.13
CA CYS A 13 4.57 -5.42 2.68
C CYS A 13 3.35 -4.49 2.70
N ILE A 14 2.80 -4.22 1.50
CA ILE A 14 1.68 -3.29 1.24
C ILE A 14 0.42 -3.56 2.07
N ILE A 15 0.23 -4.81 2.53
CA ILE A 15 -0.92 -5.18 3.37
C ILE A 15 -0.89 -4.45 4.72
N HIS A 16 0.29 -4.20 5.30
CA HIS A 16 0.39 -3.49 6.58
C HIS A 16 -0.04 -2.02 6.46
N PRO A 17 0.49 -1.21 5.51
CA PRO A 17 -0.01 0.13 5.25
C PRO A 17 -1.52 0.17 4.97
N VAL A 18 -2.02 -0.73 4.11
CA VAL A 18 -3.46 -0.79 3.77
C VAL A 18 -4.32 -1.02 5.01
N ARG A 19 -3.97 -2.00 5.86
CA ARG A 19 -4.70 -2.26 7.12
C ARG A 19 -4.60 -1.09 8.10
N ASN A 20 -3.43 -0.46 8.20
CA ASN A 20 -3.24 0.70 9.07
C ASN A 20 -4.11 1.88 8.62
N SER A 21 -4.24 2.13 7.31
CA SER A 21 -5.09 3.20 6.78
C SER A 21 -6.58 2.95 7.04
N ILE A 22 -7.05 1.70 6.93
CA ILE A 22 -8.47 1.35 7.15
C ILE A 22 -8.87 1.45 8.63
N LYS A 23 -7.92 1.30 9.57
CA LYS A 23 -8.18 1.35 11.02
C LYS A 23 -8.92 2.62 11.45
N TYR A 24 -8.68 3.74 10.77
CA TYR A 24 -9.27 5.05 11.10
C TYR A 24 -10.52 5.37 10.27
N VAL A 25 -10.93 4.47 9.37
CA VAL A 25 -12.09 4.64 8.50
C VAL A 25 -13.29 3.94 9.12
N ALA A 26 -14.39 4.68 9.32
CA ALA A 26 -15.65 4.12 9.79
C ALA A 26 -16.09 2.94 8.91
N HIS A 27 -16.56 1.85 9.52
CA HIS A 27 -16.90 0.59 8.81
C HIS A 27 -17.77 0.81 7.55
N LYS A 28 -18.76 1.71 7.64
CA LYS A 28 -19.65 2.08 6.53
C LYS A 28 -18.90 2.61 5.28
N ASN A 29 -17.75 3.25 5.49
CA ASN A 29 -16.96 3.90 4.43
C ASN A 29 -15.78 3.03 3.96
N GLN A 30 -15.46 1.92 4.64
CA GLN A 30 -14.29 1.11 4.32
C GLN A 30 -14.33 0.55 2.91
N LYS A 31 -15.52 0.12 2.43
CA LYS A 31 -15.68 -0.42 1.07
C LYS A 31 -15.39 0.64 0.00
N ALA A 32 -15.92 1.85 0.19
CA ALA A 32 -15.67 2.97 -0.72
C ALA A 32 -14.20 3.42 -0.67
N PHE A 33 -13.61 3.51 0.52
CA PHE A 33 -12.20 3.84 0.70
C PHE A 33 -11.29 2.84 -0.01
N MET A 34 -11.56 1.54 0.14
CA MET A 34 -10.78 0.49 -0.53
C MET A 34 -10.94 0.47 -2.04
N ALA A 35 -12.10 0.84 -2.56
CA ALA A 35 -12.30 0.99 -4.00
C ALA A 35 -11.41 2.09 -4.59
N ASN A 36 -11.23 3.19 -3.85
CA ASN A 36 -10.35 4.31 -4.26
C ASN A 36 -8.85 4.01 -4.05
N LEU A 37 -8.50 3.19 -3.05
CA LEU A 37 -7.11 2.82 -2.79
C LEU A 37 -6.60 1.71 -3.73
N LYS A 38 -7.49 0.90 -4.30
CA LYS A 38 -7.16 -0.23 -5.16
C LYS A 38 -6.41 0.14 -6.45
N PRO A 39 -6.75 1.22 -7.17
CA PRO A 39 -5.98 1.69 -8.32
C PRO A 39 -4.53 2.05 -7.98
N VAL A 40 -4.29 2.66 -6.81
CA VAL A 40 -2.97 3.16 -6.41
C VAL A 40 -1.93 2.03 -6.35
N TYR A 41 -2.22 0.94 -5.63
CA TYR A 41 -1.27 -0.18 -5.54
C TYR A 41 -1.33 -1.15 -6.74
N LYS A 42 -2.28 -0.95 -7.67
CA LYS A 42 -2.38 -1.73 -8.92
C LYS A 42 -1.86 -0.97 -10.14
N ALA A 43 -1.38 0.25 -9.96
CA ALA A 43 -0.87 1.06 -11.05
C ALA A 43 0.31 0.38 -11.75
N VAL A 44 0.40 0.60 -13.06
CA VAL A 44 1.46 0.00 -13.92
C VAL A 44 2.81 0.66 -13.68
N SER A 45 2.82 1.93 -13.29
CA SER A 45 4.02 2.69 -12.96
C SER A 45 3.79 3.54 -11.72
N LYS A 46 4.88 4.05 -11.15
CA LYS A 46 4.82 4.92 -9.97
C LYS A 46 4.10 6.23 -10.28
N GLU A 47 4.33 6.80 -11.46
CA GLU A 47 3.71 8.05 -11.90
C GLU A 47 2.19 7.91 -12.02
N ALA A 48 1.72 6.75 -12.51
CA ALA A 48 0.31 6.42 -12.60
C ALA A 48 -0.37 6.18 -11.23
N ALA A 49 0.41 5.93 -10.17
CA ALA A 49 -0.11 5.81 -8.81
C ALA A 49 -0.22 7.15 -8.08
N GLU A 50 0.59 8.14 -8.48
CA GLU A 50 0.67 9.47 -7.87
C GLU A 50 -0.29 10.48 -8.52
N THR A 51 -0.89 10.12 -9.66
CA THR A 51 -1.87 10.92 -10.43
C THR A 51 -3.30 10.46 -10.15
#